data_AF-A0A1F4ZE63-F1
#
_entry.id   AF-A0A1F4ZE63-F1
#
_cell.length_a   1.000
_cell.length_b   1.000
_cell.length_c   1.000
_cell.angle_alpha   90.00
_cell.angle_beta   90.00
_cell.angle_gamma   90.00
#
_symmetry.space_group_name_H-M   'P 1'
#
loop_
_entity.id
_entity.type
_entity.pdbx_description
1 polymer ?
#
loop_
_entity_poly.entity_id
_entity_poly.type
_entity_poly.pdbx_seq_one_letter_code
_entity_poly.pdbx_strand_id
1 'polypeptide(L)'
;MRFRKIFGGWIVVGGIVWAGVTIVAVTRGYLLRKWDGMSRFTIVDIGDGDESRTVVESFDPVSRRGVKLILPDNMEIDTVGGRGKWRVKMLSQAPSWFGGKKWAADSVADYMGIMYTGEKTLLGWWDNLAWWRWRSRVDWREKDVADSSWVEEVVAADGERMWRLGLNWDVEARELFVSAAIVGEKLNVTVVNTTITSGLGGHAARSLESAGLRVGLVKSDEDAGGERCKIVAGGNTLDSIGAKRMVGNFGCGAEVGEFGEGEVELRLGINYQRWWLGI
;
A
#
# COMPACT_ATOMS: atom_id res chain seq x y z
N MET A 1 -2.05 38.55 53.20
CA MET A 1 -1.46 38.19 51.88
C MET A 1 -0.84 36.80 51.92
N ARG A 2 -1.56 35.71 51.58
CA ARG A 2 -0.94 34.37 51.47
C ARG A 2 -1.66 33.35 50.56
N PHE A 3 -2.47 33.80 49.60
CA PHE A 3 -3.23 32.91 48.69
C PHE A 3 -2.73 32.86 47.23
N ARG A 4 -1.69 33.62 46.85
CA ARG A 4 -1.22 33.68 45.44
C ARG A 4 -0.16 32.63 45.04
N LYS A 5 0.39 31.84 45.97
CA LYS A 5 1.48 30.89 45.63
C LYS A 5 1.05 29.47 45.28
N ILE A 6 -0.18 29.05 45.63
CA ILE A 6 -0.62 27.67 45.41
C ILE A 6 -1.19 27.49 43.99
N PHE A 7 -1.91 28.46 43.45
CA PHE A 7 -2.49 28.36 42.10
C PHE A 7 -1.46 28.36 40.96
N GLY A 8 -0.30 29.02 41.12
CA GLY A 8 0.75 29.04 40.11
C GLY A 8 1.43 27.68 39.89
N GLY A 9 1.57 26.88 40.96
CA GLY A 9 2.19 25.55 40.87
C GLY A 9 1.35 24.55 40.08
N TRP A 10 0.03 24.55 40.25
CA TRP A 10 -0.88 23.66 39.52
C TRP A 10 -1.00 24.00 38.03
N ILE A 11 -0.92 25.28 37.67
CA ILE A 11 -0.93 25.70 36.25
C ILE A 11 0.39 25.30 35.57
N VAL A 12 1.53 25.45 36.24
CA VAL A 12 2.84 25.06 35.69
C VAL A 12 2.95 23.53 35.58
N VAL A 13 2.53 22.78 36.61
CA VAL A 13 2.51 21.30 36.56
C VAL A 13 1.51 20.81 35.52
N GLY A 14 0.30 21.40 35.44
CA GLY A 14 -0.68 21.08 34.41
C GLY A 14 -0.19 21.37 33.00
N GLY A 15 0.53 22.48 32.80
CA GLY A 15 1.16 22.84 31.52
C GLY A 15 2.29 21.89 31.11
N ILE A 16 3.14 21.47 32.05
CA ILE A 16 4.22 20.50 31.79
C ILE A 16 3.66 19.11 31.47
N VAL A 17 2.62 18.67 32.19
CA VAL A 17 1.94 17.40 31.91
C VAL A 17 1.27 17.43 30.54
N TRP A 18 0.58 18.53 30.20
CA TRP A 18 0.01 18.71 28.86
C TRP A 18 1.08 18.71 27.76
N ALA A 19 2.16 19.47 27.93
CA ALA A 19 3.27 19.48 26.97
C ALA A 19 3.90 18.09 26.81
N GLY A 20 4.10 17.34 27.91
CA GLY A 20 4.59 15.97 27.88
C GLY A 20 3.66 15.02 27.14
N VAL A 21 2.35 15.06 27.42
CA VAL A 21 1.35 14.24 26.73
C VAL A 21 1.28 14.59 25.24
N THR A 22 1.33 15.88 24.89
CA THR A 22 1.37 16.34 23.50
C THR A 22 2.63 15.84 22.80
N ILE A 23 3.81 15.96 23.42
CA ILE A 23 5.06 15.45 22.84
C ILE A 23 5.00 13.93 22.63
N VAL A 24 4.48 13.17 23.59
CA VAL A 24 4.33 11.71 23.45
C VAL A 24 3.34 11.37 22.34
N ALA A 25 2.21 12.06 22.25
CA ALA A 25 1.20 11.83 21.21
C ALA A 25 1.73 12.19 19.80
N VAL A 26 2.45 13.31 19.68
CA VAL A 26 3.09 13.79 18.44
C VAL A 26 4.16 12.80 17.99
N THR A 27 5.06 12.39 18.91
CA THR A 27 6.14 11.43 18.63
C THR A 27 5.57 10.06 18.27
N ARG A 28 4.58 9.56 19.02
CA ARG A 28 3.92 8.28 18.73
C ARG A 28 3.20 8.31 17.38
N GLY A 29 2.49 9.41 17.08
CA GLY A 29 1.86 9.59 15.77
C GLY A 29 2.88 9.57 14.63
N TYR A 30 4.05 10.19 14.84
CA TYR A 30 5.12 10.22 13.83
C TYR A 30 5.75 8.84 13.63
N LEU A 31 5.90 8.06 14.71
CA LEU A 31 6.39 6.68 14.63
C LEU A 31 5.38 5.72 13.99
N LEU A 32 4.09 6.02 14.09
CA LEU A 32 3.01 5.23 13.49
C LEU A 32 2.65 5.66 12.05
N ARG A 33 3.37 6.63 11.47
CA ARG A 33 3.15 7.04 10.08
C ARG A 33 3.41 5.87 9.15
N LYS A 34 2.56 5.70 8.14
CA LYS A 34 2.72 4.65 7.13
C LYS A 34 3.72 5.03 6.06
N TRP A 35 3.87 6.32 5.79
CA TRP A 35 4.81 6.80 4.79
C TRP A 35 6.19 7.14 5.37
N ASP A 36 7.24 6.58 4.78
CA ASP A 36 8.63 6.78 5.20
C ASP A 36 9.15 8.19 4.91
N GLY A 37 8.54 8.92 3.97
CA GLY A 37 8.93 10.28 3.59
C GLY A 37 9.73 10.39 2.30
N MET A 38 10.19 9.26 1.75
CA MET A 38 11.11 9.19 0.61
C MET A 38 10.53 8.37 -0.55
N SER A 39 9.83 7.27 -0.27
CA SER A 39 9.22 6.44 -1.30
C SER A 39 7.99 7.09 -1.94
N ARG A 40 7.51 6.51 -3.05
CA ARG A 40 6.27 6.93 -3.71
C ARG A 40 5.09 6.78 -2.74
N PHE A 41 4.35 7.88 -2.55
CA PHE A 41 3.17 7.92 -1.70
C PHE A 41 1.94 7.66 -2.58
N THR A 42 1.36 6.47 -2.46
CA THR A 42 0.12 6.09 -3.14
C THR A 42 -1.04 6.00 -2.16
N ILE A 43 -2.18 6.61 -2.48
CA ILE A 43 -3.44 6.49 -1.75
C ILE A 43 -4.51 5.91 -2.65
N VAL A 44 -5.42 5.17 -2.04
CA VAL A 44 -6.67 4.76 -2.68
C VAL A 44 -7.80 5.50 -1.98
N ASP A 45 -8.59 6.25 -2.75
CA ASP A 45 -9.79 6.94 -2.30
C ASP A 45 -11.00 6.12 -2.73
N ILE A 46 -11.62 5.44 -1.77
CA ILE A 46 -12.87 4.72 -2.02
C ILE A 46 -13.99 5.74 -1.87
N GLY A 47 -14.67 6.03 -2.97
CA GLY A 47 -15.75 7.02 -3.00
C GLY A 47 -16.78 6.79 -1.89
N ASP A 48 -17.25 7.88 -1.26
CA ASP A 48 -18.40 7.89 -0.36
C ASP A 48 -19.72 8.18 -1.10
N GLY A 49 -20.47 7.12 -1.42
CA GLY A 49 -21.82 7.21 -2.01
C GLY A 49 -21.85 7.29 -3.54
N ASP A 50 -23.05 7.37 -4.10
CA ASP A 50 -23.33 7.11 -5.52
C ASP A 50 -22.71 8.12 -6.51
N GLU A 51 -22.31 9.31 -6.06
CA GLU A 51 -21.73 10.36 -6.93
C GLU A 51 -20.21 10.44 -6.87
N SER A 52 -19.59 9.67 -5.97
CA SER A 52 -18.16 9.72 -5.72
C SER A 52 -17.44 8.59 -6.45
N ARG A 53 -16.39 8.94 -7.20
CA ARG A 53 -15.61 7.97 -7.96
C ARG A 53 -14.49 7.40 -7.09
N THR A 54 -14.14 6.14 -7.35
CA THR A 54 -12.92 5.55 -6.77
C THR A 54 -11.69 6.09 -7.51
N VAL A 55 -10.71 6.59 -6.76
CA VAL A 55 -9.53 7.25 -7.32
C VAL A 55 -8.26 6.67 -6.70
N VAL A 56 -7.26 6.40 -7.53
CA VAL A 56 -5.89 6.12 -7.06
C VAL A 56 -5.03 7.35 -7.33
N GLU A 57 -4.58 8.02 -6.28
CA GLU A 57 -3.67 9.15 -6.38
C GLU A 57 -2.28 8.72 -5.89
N SER A 58 -1.22 8.97 -6.65
CA SER A 58 0.14 8.61 -6.28
C SER A 58 1.14 9.67 -6.68
N PHE A 59 2.15 9.94 -5.86
CA PHE A 59 3.27 10.81 -6.23
C PHE A 59 4.61 10.29 -5.74
N ASP A 60 5.65 10.52 -6.52
CA ASP A 60 7.04 10.26 -6.10
C ASP A 60 7.75 11.58 -5.75
N PRO A 61 8.24 11.74 -4.51
CA PRO A 61 8.82 13.00 -4.04
C PRO A 61 10.19 13.30 -4.68
N VAL A 62 10.90 12.28 -5.16
CA VAL A 62 12.23 12.41 -5.77
C VAL A 62 12.12 12.96 -7.20
N SER A 63 11.26 12.36 -8.01
CA SER A 63 10.99 12.78 -9.40
C SER A 63 9.98 13.91 -9.52
N ARG A 64 9.24 14.21 -8.46
CA ARG A 64 8.14 15.20 -8.40
C ARG A 64 7.03 14.95 -9.43
N ARG A 65 6.80 13.70 -9.80
CA ARG A 65 5.71 13.30 -10.71
C ARG A 65 4.59 12.66 -9.92
N GLY A 66 3.36 13.02 -10.25
CA GLY A 66 2.14 12.45 -9.70
C GLY A 66 1.23 11.89 -10.78
N VAL A 67 0.44 10.87 -10.41
CA VAL A 67 -0.61 10.30 -11.23
C VAL A 67 -1.91 10.22 -10.44
N LYS A 68 -3.01 10.63 -11.07
CA LYS A 68 -4.36 10.48 -10.53
C LYS A 68 -5.18 9.65 -11.52
N LEU A 69 -5.54 8.45 -11.10
CA LEU A 69 -6.31 7.50 -11.89
C LEU A 69 -7.74 7.47 -11.38
N ILE A 70 -8.69 7.82 -12.23
CA ILE A 70 -10.12 7.71 -11.93
C ILE A 70 -10.60 6.37 -12.48
N LEU A 71 -11.03 5.48 -11.60
CA LEU A 71 -11.50 4.15 -11.99
C LEU A 71 -12.96 4.23 -12.45
N PRO A 72 -13.33 3.55 -13.56
CA PRO A 72 -14.71 3.54 -14.01
C PRO A 72 -15.58 2.67 -13.11
N ASP A 73 -16.80 3.14 -12.84
CA ASP A 73 -17.76 2.50 -11.94
C ASP A 73 -18.09 1.05 -12.29
N ASN A 74 -18.17 0.75 -13.59
CA ASN A 74 -18.45 -0.59 -14.14
C ASN A 74 -17.17 -1.41 -14.40
N MET A 75 -16.02 -0.98 -13.90
CA MET A 75 -14.81 -1.81 -13.90
C MET A 75 -14.99 -2.99 -12.96
N GLU A 76 -14.75 -4.20 -13.44
CA GLU A 76 -14.79 -5.41 -12.63
C GLU A 76 -13.40 -5.71 -12.08
N ILE A 77 -13.31 -5.84 -10.76
CA ILE A 77 -12.08 -6.18 -10.06
C ILE A 77 -12.23 -7.50 -9.32
N ASP A 78 -11.18 -8.31 -9.35
CA ASP A 78 -11.03 -9.46 -8.46
C ASP A 78 -10.64 -8.94 -7.06
N THR A 79 -11.41 -9.30 -6.04
CA THR A 79 -11.22 -8.78 -4.67
C THR A 79 -10.43 -9.73 -3.79
N VAL A 80 -9.67 -9.16 -2.84
CA VAL A 80 -8.89 -9.95 -1.87
C VAL A 80 -9.78 -10.70 -0.89
N GLY A 81 -9.25 -11.77 -0.32
CA GLY A 81 -9.90 -12.61 0.67
C GLY A 81 -10.91 -13.59 0.07
N GLY A 82 -10.77 -13.93 -1.23
CA GLY A 82 -11.65 -14.88 -1.91
C GLY A 82 -13.10 -14.40 -2.04
N ARG A 83 -13.32 -13.08 -2.06
CA ARG A 83 -14.65 -12.47 -2.05
C ARG A 83 -15.26 -12.30 -3.45
N GLY A 84 -14.59 -12.83 -4.47
CA GLY A 84 -15.06 -12.85 -5.86
C GLY A 84 -14.84 -11.54 -6.60
N LYS A 85 -15.58 -11.38 -7.69
CA LYS A 85 -15.50 -10.24 -8.60
C LYS A 85 -16.55 -9.19 -8.26
N TRP A 86 -16.13 -7.94 -8.18
CA TRP A 86 -16.99 -6.82 -7.84
C TRP A 86 -16.78 -5.66 -8.79
N ARG A 87 -17.84 -4.89 -9.04
CA ARG A 87 -17.72 -3.61 -9.73
C ARG A 87 -17.14 -2.57 -8.80
N VAL A 88 -16.28 -1.69 -9.31
CA VAL A 88 -15.67 -0.59 -8.55
C VAL A 88 -16.72 0.23 -7.81
N LYS A 89 -17.86 0.54 -8.43
CA LYS A 89 -18.95 1.27 -7.76
C LYS A 89 -19.45 0.60 -6.47
N MET A 90 -19.47 -0.73 -6.44
CA MET A 90 -19.95 -1.49 -5.29
C MET A 90 -18.97 -1.47 -4.11
N LEU A 91 -17.71 -1.10 -4.34
CA LEU A 91 -16.68 -1.04 -3.31
C LEU A 91 -16.88 0.10 -2.31
N SER A 92 -17.79 1.04 -2.57
CA SER A 92 -18.21 2.05 -1.59
C SER A 92 -19.26 1.50 -0.60
N GLN A 93 -20.06 0.52 -1.02
CA GLN A 93 -21.19 -0.04 -0.25
C GLN A 93 -20.82 -1.36 0.45
N ALA A 94 -20.07 -2.23 -0.24
CA ALA A 94 -19.56 -3.51 0.24
C ALA A 94 -18.62 -3.46 1.47
N PRO A 95 -17.88 -2.37 1.78
CA PRO A 95 -17.02 -2.27 2.96
C PRO A 95 -17.70 -2.66 4.28
N SER A 96 -18.99 -2.37 4.43
CA SER A 96 -19.75 -2.70 5.64
C SER A 96 -19.81 -4.22 5.94
N TRP A 97 -19.61 -5.08 4.94
CA TRP A 97 -19.71 -6.53 5.07
C TRP A 97 -18.36 -7.24 5.20
N PHE A 98 -17.27 -6.59 4.79
CA PHE A 98 -16.04 -7.32 4.43
C PHE A 98 -14.74 -6.81 5.06
N GLY A 99 -14.80 -5.78 5.91
CA GLY A 99 -13.62 -5.26 6.61
C GLY A 99 -13.38 -3.75 6.45
N GLY A 100 -14.41 -3.00 6.04
CA GLY A 100 -14.37 -1.56 5.89
C GLY A 100 -13.61 -1.10 4.65
N LYS A 101 -13.38 0.22 4.55
CA LYS A 101 -12.73 0.84 3.39
C LYS A 101 -11.31 0.32 3.15
N LYS A 102 -10.66 -0.23 4.18
CA LYS A 102 -9.37 -0.90 4.05
C LYS A 102 -9.45 -2.11 3.11
N TRP A 103 -10.45 -2.98 3.25
CA TRP A 103 -10.60 -4.14 2.36
C TRP A 103 -10.84 -3.71 0.90
N ALA A 104 -11.65 -2.68 0.68
CA ALA A 104 -11.88 -2.13 -0.65
C ALA A 104 -10.60 -1.55 -1.26
N ALA A 105 -9.83 -0.78 -0.48
CA ALA A 105 -8.54 -0.25 -0.92
C ALA A 105 -7.50 -1.35 -1.17
N ASP A 106 -7.44 -2.37 -0.30
CA ASP A 106 -6.60 -3.55 -0.50
C ASP A 106 -6.98 -4.25 -1.82
N SER A 107 -8.27 -4.42 -2.11
CA SER A 107 -8.76 -5.05 -3.35
C SER A 107 -8.41 -4.25 -4.61
N VAL A 108 -8.56 -2.92 -4.57
CA VAL A 108 -8.17 -2.05 -5.70
C VAL A 108 -6.66 -2.13 -5.94
N ALA A 109 -5.86 -1.98 -4.89
CA ALA A 109 -4.40 -2.01 -4.99
C ALA A 109 -3.89 -3.37 -5.47
N ASP A 110 -4.48 -4.46 -4.97
CA ASP A 110 -4.18 -5.83 -5.34
C ASP A 110 -4.48 -6.12 -6.82
N TYR A 111 -5.71 -5.81 -7.25
CA TYR A 111 -6.13 -5.99 -8.64
C TYR A 111 -5.25 -5.20 -9.61
N MET A 112 -4.91 -3.97 -9.24
CA MET A 112 -3.99 -3.11 -9.99
C MET A 112 -2.52 -3.52 -9.86
N GLY A 113 -2.18 -4.49 -9.01
CA GLY A 113 -0.80 -4.91 -8.81
C GLY A 113 0.10 -3.78 -8.33
N ILE A 114 -0.38 -2.91 -7.44
CA ILE A 114 0.36 -1.74 -6.93
C ILE A 114 0.51 -1.78 -5.41
N MET A 115 1.64 -1.28 -4.92
CA MET A 115 1.80 -0.99 -3.50
C MET A 115 1.17 0.34 -3.13
N TYR A 116 0.52 0.39 -1.97
CA TYR A 116 -0.13 1.60 -1.50
C TYR A 116 0.17 1.91 -0.03
N THR A 117 0.07 3.18 0.32
CA THR A 117 0.35 3.67 1.68
C THR A 117 -0.87 3.55 2.56
N GLY A 118 -2.06 3.82 2.03
CA GLY A 118 -3.29 3.67 2.78
C GLY A 118 -4.51 4.16 2.01
N GLU A 119 -5.67 3.84 2.57
CA GLU A 119 -6.93 4.42 2.13
C GLU A 119 -7.03 5.85 2.68
N LYS A 120 -7.51 6.79 1.86
CA LYS A 120 -7.50 8.24 2.12
C LYS A 120 -8.12 8.62 3.47
N THR A 121 -9.29 8.09 3.80
CA THR A 121 -9.98 8.41 5.06
C THR A 121 -9.36 7.74 6.29
N LEU A 122 -8.57 6.68 6.09
CA LEU A 122 -7.85 5.95 7.13
C LEU A 122 -6.39 6.41 7.33
N LEU A 123 -5.96 7.49 6.69
CA LEU A 123 -4.62 8.05 6.89
C LEU A 123 -4.48 8.74 8.25
N GLY A 124 -3.32 8.54 8.88
CA GLY A 124 -2.97 9.27 10.09
C GLY A 124 -2.75 10.76 9.82
N TRP A 125 -2.76 11.58 10.87
CA TRP A 125 -2.57 13.02 10.75
C TRP A 125 -1.27 13.41 10.01
N TRP A 126 -0.16 12.73 10.31
CA TRP A 126 1.13 12.99 9.67
C TRP A 126 1.15 12.63 8.18
N ASP A 127 0.54 11.50 7.83
CA ASP A 127 0.43 11.07 6.43
C ASP A 127 -0.47 12.03 5.64
N ASN A 128 -1.58 12.49 6.24
CA ASN A 128 -2.44 13.52 5.66
C ASN A 128 -1.73 14.88 5.48
N LEU A 129 -0.95 15.31 6.47
CA LEU A 129 -0.17 16.54 6.38
C LEU A 129 0.90 16.44 5.28
N ALA A 130 1.59 15.30 5.20
CA ALA A 130 2.56 15.01 4.16
C ALA A 130 1.91 15.03 2.77
N TRP A 131 0.76 14.37 2.62
CA TRP A 131 -0.05 14.38 1.40
C TRP A 131 -0.39 15.81 0.97
N TRP A 132 -1.00 16.58 1.87
CA TRP A 132 -1.40 17.96 1.59
C TRP A 132 -0.20 18.84 1.17
N ARG A 133 0.94 18.70 1.86
CA ARG A 133 2.16 19.46 1.56
C ARG A 133 2.75 19.12 0.19
N TRP A 134 2.71 17.85 -0.20
CA TRP A 134 3.33 17.39 -1.45
C TRP A 134 2.42 17.51 -2.66
N ARG A 135 1.08 17.50 -2.49
CA ARG A 135 0.13 17.61 -3.58
C ARG A 135 0.36 18.84 -4.47
N SER A 136 0.79 19.97 -3.91
CA SER A 136 1.08 21.19 -4.69
C SER A 136 2.50 21.27 -5.26
N ARG A 137 3.35 20.26 -4.99
CA ARG A 137 4.78 20.24 -5.34
C ARG A 137 5.15 19.23 -6.41
N VAL A 138 4.14 18.56 -6.97
CA VAL A 138 4.30 17.50 -7.97
C VAL A 138 3.47 17.80 -9.20
N ASP A 139 3.98 17.40 -10.35
CA ASP A 139 3.31 17.55 -11.63
C ASP A 139 2.33 16.38 -11.82
N TRP A 140 1.03 16.68 -11.74
CA TRP A 140 -0.03 15.66 -11.80
C TRP A 140 -0.44 15.34 -13.23
N ARG A 141 -0.43 14.06 -13.56
CA ARG A 141 -1.13 13.50 -14.72
C ARG A 141 -2.43 12.87 -14.26
N GLU A 142 -3.55 13.50 -14.61
CA GLU A 142 -4.88 12.94 -14.39
C GLU A 142 -5.32 12.11 -15.60
N LYS A 143 -5.91 10.94 -15.34
CA LYS A 143 -6.40 10.05 -16.38
C LYS A 143 -7.68 9.34 -15.92
N ASP A 144 -8.74 9.47 -16.70
CA ASP A 144 -9.86 8.54 -16.63
C ASP A 144 -9.40 7.22 -17.25
N VAL A 145 -9.46 6.15 -16.46
CA VAL A 145 -8.92 4.85 -16.86
C VAL A 145 -9.74 4.25 -18.02
N ALA A 146 -11.05 4.57 -18.12
CA ALA A 146 -11.88 4.14 -19.25
C ALA A 146 -11.39 4.68 -20.59
N ASP A 147 -10.78 5.87 -20.61
CA ASP A 147 -10.27 6.53 -21.82
C ASP A 147 -8.81 6.13 -22.15
N SER A 148 -8.30 5.08 -21.52
CA SER A 148 -6.92 4.63 -21.68
C SER A 148 -6.86 3.34 -22.48
N SER A 149 -5.69 3.06 -23.07
CA SER A 149 -5.40 1.75 -23.65
C SER A 149 -5.12 0.69 -22.59
N TRP A 150 -5.25 1.01 -21.29
CA TRP A 150 -4.89 0.12 -20.18
C TRP A 150 -6.02 -0.81 -19.77
N VAL A 151 -7.22 -0.61 -20.35
CA VAL A 151 -8.39 -1.41 -20.09
C VAL A 151 -8.99 -1.93 -21.40
N GLU A 152 -9.71 -3.03 -21.27
CA GLU A 152 -10.49 -3.63 -22.35
C GLU A 152 -11.96 -3.74 -21.94
N GLU A 153 -12.86 -3.54 -22.90
CA GLU A 153 -14.29 -3.76 -22.72
C GLU A 153 -14.55 -5.27 -22.80
N VAL A 154 -15.23 -5.80 -21.79
CA VAL A 154 -15.67 -7.19 -21.72
C VAL A 154 -17.17 -7.25 -21.45
N VAL A 155 -17.84 -8.23 -22.04
CA VAL A 155 -19.27 -8.48 -21.82
C VAL A 155 -19.42 -9.56 -20.75
N ALA A 156 -20.11 -9.24 -19.67
CA ALA A 156 -20.45 -10.21 -18.62
C ALA A 156 -21.47 -11.24 -19.11
N ALA A 157 -21.67 -12.30 -18.30
CA ALA A 157 -22.63 -13.36 -18.60
C ALA A 157 -24.09 -12.86 -18.68
N ASP A 158 -24.39 -11.73 -18.04
CA ASP A 158 -25.69 -11.05 -18.08
C ASP A 158 -25.85 -10.09 -19.28
N GLY A 159 -24.82 -9.97 -20.13
CA GLY A 159 -24.79 -9.07 -21.28
C GLY A 159 -24.34 -7.64 -20.96
N GLU A 160 -24.00 -7.33 -19.70
CA GLU A 160 -23.53 -6.00 -19.32
C GLU A 160 -22.08 -5.76 -19.75
N ARG A 161 -21.79 -4.54 -20.23
CA ARG A 161 -20.45 -4.12 -20.64
C ARG A 161 -19.68 -3.60 -19.44
N MET A 162 -18.50 -4.15 -19.22
CA MET A 162 -17.63 -3.84 -18.09
C MET A 162 -16.21 -3.59 -18.57
N TRP A 163 -15.44 -2.87 -17.75
CA TRP A 163 -14.00 -2.70 -17.98
C TRP A 163 -13.19 -3.71 -17.18
N ARG A 164 -12.11 -4.22 -17.76
CA ARG A 164 -11.06 -4.96 -17.06
C ARG A 164 -9.69 -4.43 -17.46
N LEU A 165 -8.69 -4.62 -16.61
CA LEU A 165 -7.31 -4.29 -16.98
C LEU A 165 -6.87 -5.12 -18.18
N GLY A 166 -6.31 -4.45 -19.17
CA GLY A 166 -5.71 -5.07 -20.35
C GLY A 166 -4.31 -5.59 -20.08
N LEU A 167 -3.77 -6.36 -21.02
CA LEU A 167 -2.46 -7.02 -20.91
C LEU A 167 -1.28 -6.04 -20.75
N ASN A 168 -1.41 -4.80 -21.19
CA ASN A 168 -0.37 -3.77 -21.07
C ASN A 168 -0.34 -3.09 -19.70
N TRP A 169 -1.35 -3.31 -18.83
CA TRP A 169 -1.43 -2.62 -17.56
C TRP A 169 -0.18 -2.83 -16.69
N ASP A 170 0.36 -4.05 -16.62
CA ASP A 170 1.52 -4.32 -15.76
C ASP A 170 2.77 -3.53 -16.18
N VAL A 171 2.90 -3.23 -17.47
CA VAL A 171 3.98 -2.37 -17.99
C VAL A 171 3.75 -0.93 -17.54
N GLU A 172 2.53 -0.44 -17.70
CA GLU A 172 2.14 0.93 -17.36
C GLU A 172 2.18 1.16 -15.85
N ALA A 173 1.78 0.17 -15.04
CA ALA A 173 1.86 0.22 -13.59
C ALA A 173 3.31 0.41 -13.12
N ARG A 174 4.28 -0.25 -13.77
CA ARG A 174 5.71 -0.04 -13.49
C ARG A 174 6.18 1.36 -13.87
N GLU A 175 5.64 1.98 -14.90
CA GLU A 175 5.98 3.37 -15.22
C GLU A 175 5.31 4.37 -14.25
N LEU A 176 4.04 4.12 -13.91
CA LEU A 176 3.20 5.02 -13.13
C LEU A 176 3.39 4.90 -11.63
N PHE A 177 3.87 3.76 -11.11
CA PHE A 177 3.98 3.48 -9.66
C PHE A 177 5.41 3.16 -9.16
N VAL A 178 6.43 3.18 -10.03
CA VAL A 178 7.84 3.07 -9.62
C VAL A 178 8.29 4.18 -8.67
N SER A 179 8.83 3.80 -7.51
CA SER A 179 9.49 4.77 -6.63
C SER A 179 10.96 4.94 -7.01
N ALA A 180 11.38 6.16 -7.33
CA ALA A 180 12.77 6.45 -7.66
C ALA A 180 13.72 6.21 -6.46
N ALA A 181 13.23 6.43 -5.24
CA ALA A 181 13.97 6.12 -4.01
C ALA A 181 14.24 4.62 -3.88
N ILE A 182 13.24 3.77 -4.12
CA ILE A 182 13.38 2.30 -4.04
C ILE A 182 14.30 1.78 -5.15
N VAL A 183 14.15 2.28 -6.38
CA VAL A 183 15.04 1.92 -7.50
C VAL A 183 16.51 2.23 -7.18
N GLY A 184 16.76 3.35 -6.48
CA GLY A 184 18.10 3.74 -6.07
C GLY A 184 18.80 2.74 -5.14
N GLU A 185 18.04 1.95 -4.38
CA GLU A 185 18.56 0.92 -3.47
C GLU A 185 19.02 -0.35 -4.20
N LYS A 186 18.62 -0.53 -5.46
CA LYS A 186 19.00 -1.68 -6.31
C LYS A 186 18.75 -3.04 -5.67
N LEU A 187 17.70 -3.14 -4.85
CA LEU A 187 17.36 -4.39 -4.17
C LEU A 187 16.98 -5.47 -5.18
N ASN A 188 17.53 -6.66 -4.98
CA ASN A 188 17.18 -7.86 -5.72
C ASN A 188 16.39 -8.81 -4.81
N VAL A 189 15.12 -9.01 -5.16
CA VAL A 189 14.16 -9.76 -4.36
C VAL A 189 14.00 -11.17 -4.92
N THR A 190 14.21 -12.17 -4.07
CA THR A 190 13.78 -13.54 -4.30
C THR A 190 12.45 -13.75 -3.60
N VAL A 191 11.40 -14.08 -4.35
CA VAL A 191 10.09 -14.41 -3.79
C VAL A 191 10.00 -15.92 -3.61
N VAL A 192 9.71 -16.33 -2.39
CA VAL A 192 9.61 -17.74 -2.00
C VAL A 192 8.20 -18.01 -1.55
N ASN A 193 7.49 -18.82 -2.32
CA ASN A 193 6.22 -19.34 -1.89
C ASN A 193 6.44 -20.50 -0.93
N THR A 194 6.09 -20.31 0.34
CA THR A 194 6.23 -21.37 1.36
C THR A 194 4.94 -22.11 1.61
N THR A 195 3.97 -22.03 0.68
CA THR A 195 2.70 -22.74 0.73
C THR A 195 2.50 -23.59 -0.52
N ILE A 196 1.57 -24.55 -0.43
CA ILE A 196 1.18 -25.44 -1.53
C ILE A 196 0.43 -24.72 -2.66
N THR A 197 0.02 -23.47 -2.45
CA THR A 197 -0.85 -22.74 -3.39
C THR A 197 -0.01 -22.08 -4.47
N SER A 198 -0.17 -22.54 -5.72
CA SER A 198 0.52 -21.94 -6.86
C SER A 198 0.10 -20.49 -7.12
N GLY A 199 0.97 -19.72 -7.77
CA GLY A 199 0.66 -18.35 -8.20
C GLY A 199 0.94 -17.25 -7.18
N LEU A 200 1.06 -17.56 -5.88
CA LEU A 200 1.33 -16.56 -4.82
C LEU A 200 2.57 -15.71 -5.10
N GLY A 201 3.66 -16.36 -5.52
CA GLY A 201 4.92 -15.67 -5.80
C GLY A 201 4.83 -14.71 -6.99
N GLY A 202 4.21 -15.14 -8.09
CA GLY A 202 3.99 -14.30 -9.27
C GLY A 202 3.03 -13.14 -8.98
N HIS A 203 2.01 -13.40 -8.16
CA HIS A 203 1.08 -12.39 -7.70
C HIS A 203 1.78 -11.29 -6.87
N ALA A 204 2.58 -11.67 -5.87
CA ALA A 204 3.38 -10.72 -5.10
C ALA A 204 4.39 -9.94 -5.97
N ALA A 205 5.03 -10.62 -6.93
CA ALA A 205 6.01 -10.03 -7.83
C ALA A 205 5.48 -8.83 -8.61
N ARG A 206 4.22 -8.87 -9.08
CA ARG A 206 3.60 -7.74 -9.81
C ARG A 206 3.65 -6.44 -9.01
N SER A 207 3.27 -6.50 -7.73
CA SER A 207 3.29 -5.33 -6.83
C SER A 207 4.70 -4.87 -6.42
N LEU A 208 5.64 -5.81 -6.27
CA LEU A 208 7.04 -5.50 -6.02
C LEU A 208 7.66 -4.74 -7.20
N GLU A 209 7.46 -5.25 -8.40
CA GLU A 209 8.02 -4.66 -9.62
C GLU A 209 7.38 -3.30 -9.93
N SER A 210 6.07 -3.15 -9.74
CA SER A 210 5.42 -1.85 -9.94
C SER A 210 5.93 -0.80 -8.96
N ALA A 211 6.37 -1.18 -7.76
CA ALA A 211 6.99 -0.28 -6.79
C ALA A 211 8.46 0.09 -7.12
N GLY A 212 9.09 -0.62 -8.06
CA GLY A 212 10.49 -0.42 -8.46
C GLY A 212 11.50 -1.41 -7.88
N LEU A 213 11.04 -2.48 -7.23
CA LEU A 213 11.91 -3.56 -6.77
C LEU A 213 12.22 -4.52 -7.92
N ARG A 214 13.44 -5.06 -7.96
CA ARG A 214 13.81 -6.07 -8.96
C ARG A 214 13.50 -7.45 -8.41
N VAL A 215 12.52 -8.14 -9.00
CA VAL A 215 12.27 -9.55 -8.68
C VAL A 215 13.19 -10.41 -9.53
N GLY A 216 14.21 -11.01 -8.91
CA GLY A 216 15.21 -11.83 -9.61
C GLY A 216 14.79 -13.29 -9.79
N LEU A 217 14.06 -13.84 -8.82
CA LEU A 217 13.65 -15.23 -8.80
C LEU A 217 12.32 -15.39 -8.06
N VAL A 218 11.44 -16.22 -8.60
CA VAL A 218 10.25 -16.73 -7.92
C VAL A 218 10.41 -18.25 -7.80
N LYS A 219 10.45 -18.77 -6.57
CA LYS A 219 10.57 -20.20 -6.28
C LYS A 219 9.50 -20.66 -5.28
N SER A 220 9.25 -21.95 -5.24
CA SER A 220 8.43 -22.60 -4.21
C SER A 220 9.33 -23.41 -3.30
N ASP A 221 9.08 -23.33 -2.00
CA ASP A 221 9.79 -24.06 -0.95
C ASP A 221 8.80 -24.35 0.19
N GLU A 222 8.00 -25.39 0.01
CA GLU A 222 6.95 -25.80 0.96
C GLU A 222 7.54 -26.26 2.30
N ASP A 223 8.76 -26.81 2.26
CA ASP A 223 9.49 -27.29 3.45
C ASP A 223 9.94 -26.14 4.35
N ALA A 224 10.24 -24.97 3.76
CA ALA A 224 10.52 -23.73 4.49
C ALA A 224 9.28 -23.08 5.14
N GLY A 225 8.13 -23.78 5.15
CA GLY A 225 6.80 -23.37 5.58
C GLY A 225 6.71 -22.40 6.77
N GLY A 226 5.59 -21.68 6.85
CA GLY A 226 5.37 -20.74 7.95
C GLY A 226 3.99 -20.09 7.91
N GLU A 227 3.48 -19.77 9.11
CA GLU A 227 2.21 -19.06 9.23
C GLU A 227 2.33 -17.62 8.74
N ARG A 228 3.43 -16.94 9.08
CA ARG A 228 3.61 -15.50 8.81
C ARG A 228 4.50 -15.27 7.60
N CYS A 229 4.22 -14.19 6.88
CA CYS A 229 5.15 -13.66 5.90
C CYS A 229 6.44 -13.19 6.60
N LYS A 230 7.60 -13.41 5.96
CA LYS A 230 8.91 -12.97 6.45
C LYS A 230 9.73 -12.34 5.33
N ILE A 231 10.52 -11.35 5.70
CA ILE A 231 11.59 -10.78 4.88
C ILE A 231 12.91 -11.16 5.53
N VAL A 232 13.77 -11.82 4.78
CA VAL A 232 15.11 -12.22 5.23
C VAL A 232 16.15 -11.49 4.40
N ALA A 233 17.03 -10.74 5.06
CA ALA A 233 18.11 -10.01 4.40
C ALA A 233 19.23 -9.66 5.40
N GLY A 234 20.35 -9.12 4.91
CA GLY A 234 21.37 -8.53 5.77
C GLY A 234 20.81 -7.33 6.57
N GLY A 235 21.36 -7.07 7.76
CA GLY A 235 20.84 -6.04 8.67
C GLY A 235 20.71 -4.65 8.04
N ASN A 236 21.73 -4.20 7.30
CA ASN A 236 21.70 -2.92 6.59
C ASN A 236 20.62 -2.89 5.50
N THR A 237 20.40 -4.01 4.80
CA THR A 237 19.38 -4.13 3.75
C THR A 237 17.97 -4.07 4.35
N LEU A 238 17.74 -4.65 5.53
CA LEU A 238 16.45 -4.55 6.22
C LEU A 238 16.08 -3.12 6.62
N ASP A 239 17.09 -2.26 6.79
CA ASP A 239 16.87 -0.85 7.09
C ASP A 239 16.52 0.02 5.88
N SER A 240 16.59 -0.55 4.68
CA SER A 240 16.27 0.15 3.44
C SER A 240 14.78 0.49 3.32
N ILE A 241 14.48 1.50 2.51
CA ILE A 241 13.13 1.97 2.19
C ILE A 241 12.31 0.85 1.55
N GLY A 242 12.87 0.14 0.58
CA GLY A 242 12.22 -0.98 -0.11
C GLY A 242 11.89 -2.13 0.84
N ALA A 243 12.82 -2.52 1.73
CA ALA A 243 12.57 -3.56 2.73
C ALA A 243 11.45 -3.17 3.70
N LYS A 244 11.49 -1.95 4.24
CA LYS A 244 10.43 -1.40 5.10
C LYS A 244 9.08 -1.32 4.38
N ARG A 245 9.09 -0.98 3.08
CA ARG A 245 7.87 -0.92 2.26
C ARG A 245 7.24 -2.30 2.07
N MET A 246 8.06 -3.33 1.84
CA MET A 246 7.60 -4.72 1.76
C MET A 246 7.01 -5.19 3.10
N VAL A 247 7.67 -4.91 4.23
CA VAL A 247 7.13 -5.22 5.58
C VAL A 247 5.73 -4.63 5.75
N GLY A 248 5.56 -3.35 5.39
CA GLY A 248 4.28 -2.65 5.54
C GLY A 248 3.17 -3.15 4.62
N ASN A 249 3.47 -3.40 3.34
CA ASN A 249 2.45 -3.78 2.35
C ASN A 249 1.99 -5.24 2.51
N PHE A 250 2.93 -6.15 2.81
CA PHE A 250 2.62 -7.58 2.94
C PHE A 250 2.40 -8.01 4.40
N GLY A 251 2.59 -7.13 5.37
CA GLY A 251 2.44 -7.44 6.79
C GLY A 251 3.48 -8.47 7.29
N CYS A 252 4.68 -8.47 6.71
CA CYS A 252 5.72 -9.45 7.00
C CYS A 252 6.53 -9.10 8.24
N GLY A 253 7.04 -10.11 8.95
CA GLY A 253 8.15 -9.92 9.89
C GLY A 253 9.47 -9.69 9.14
N ALA A 254 10.47 -9.13 9.84
CA ALA A 254 11.84 -9.00 9.33
C ALA A 254 12.78 -9.89 10.14
N GLU A 255 13.70 -10.57 9.46
CA GLU A 255 14.67 -11.49 10.05
C GLU A 255 16.04 -11.26 9.41
N VAL A 256 17.09 -11.15 10.24
CA VAL A 256 18.45 -10.98 9.73
C VAL A 256 18.96 -12.34 9.27
N GLY A 257 19.41 -12.42 8.02
CA GLY A 257 20.05 -13.61 7.46
C GLY A 257 21.41 -13.30 6.83
N GLU A 258 22.13 -14.36 6.47
CA GLU A 258 23.41 -14.28 5.76
C GLU A 258 23.15 -14.07 4.26
N PHE A 259 22.97 -12.81 3.87
CA PHE A 259 22.72 -12.39 2.48
C PHE A 259 23.71 -11.33 2.04
N GLY A 260 23.94 -11.24 0.72
CA GLY A 260 24.71 -10.16 0.12
C GLY A 260 24.03 -8.80 0.30
N GLU A 261 24.80 -7.73 0.10
CA GLU A 261 24.25 -6.37 0.09
C GLU A 261 23.20 -6.23 -1.02
N GLY A 262 22.03 -5.69 -0.67
CA GLY A 262 20.92 -5.51 -1.61
C GLY A 262 20.15 -6.80 -1.96
N GLU A 263 20.50 -7.95 -1.40
CA GLU A 263 19.74 -9.18 -1.56
C GLU A 263 18.66 -9.31 -0.49
N VAL A 264 17.44 -9.66 -0.92
CA VAL A 264 16.29 -9.83 -0.04
C VAL A 264 15.51 -11.08 -0.43
N GLU A 265 15.13 -11.90 0.56
CA GLU A 265 14.22 -13.01 0.38
C GLU A 265 12.86 -12.70 1.01
N LEU A 266 11.80 -12.64 0.20
CA LEU A 266 10.41 -12.50 0.64
C LEU A 266 9.75 -13.88 0.70
N ARG A 267 9.51 -14.39 1.90
CA ARG A 267 8.83 -15.66 2.15
C ARG A 267 7.36 -15.44 2.40
N LEU A 268 6.53 -15.94 1.49
CA LEU A 268 5.07 -15.83 1.54
C LEU A 268 4.47 -17.02 2.31
N GLY A 269 3.99 -16.75 3.52
CA GLY A 269 3.36 -17.74 4.39
C GLY A 269 1.83 -17.81 4.27
N ILE A 270 1.22 -18.66 5.10
CA ILE A 270 -0.22 -18.93 5.12
C ILE A 270 -1.06 -17.65 5.30
N ASN A 271 -0.60 -16.67 6.08
CA ASN A 271 -1.31 -15.42 6.27
C ASN A 271 -1.44 -14.60 4.99
N TYR A 272 -0.44 -14.63 4.12
CA TYR A 272 -0.52 -13.95 2.82
C TYR A 272 -1.52 -14.66 1.90
N GLN A 273 -1.48 -16.01 1.89
CA GLN A 273 -2.47 -16.83 1.18
C GLN A 273 -3.90 -16.53 1.65
N ARG A 274 -4.14 -16.49 2.97
CA ARG A 274 -5.45 -16.15 3.55
C ARG A 274 -5.90 -14.74 3.20
N TRP A 275 -4.98 -13.78 3.24
CA TRP A 275 -5.29 -12.41 2.87
C TRP A 275 -5.72 -12.31 1.40
N TRP A 276 -5.03 -12.98 0.49
CA TRP A 276 -5.33 -12.92 -0.94
C TRP A 276 -6.56 -13.77 -1.32
N LEU A 277 -6.58 -15.04 -0.91
CA LEU A 277 -7.53 -16.04 -1.39
C LEU A 277 -8.66 -16.37 -0.39
N GLY A 278 -8.55 -15.93 0.86
CA GLY A 278 -9.57 -16.20 1.89
C GLY A 278 -9.59 -17.65 2.42
N ILE A 279 -8.56 -18.45 2.12
CA ILE A 279 -8.42 -19.87 2.51
C ILE A 279 -7.26 -20.09 3.47
#